data_AF-A0A7T1HJG6-F1
#
_entry.id   AF-A0A7T1HJG6-F1
#
_cell.length_a   1.000
_cell.length_b   1.000
_cell.length_c   1.000
_cell.angle_alpha   90.00
_cell.angle_beta   90.00
_cell.angle_gamma   90.00
#
_symmetry.space_group_name_H-M   'P 1'
#
loop_
_entity.id
_entity.type
_entity.pdbx_description
1 polymer ?
#
loop_
_entity_poly.entity_id
_entity_poly.type
_entity_poly.pdbx_seq_one_letter_code
_entity_poly.pdbx_strand_id
1 'polypeptide(L)' 'MSYSSSPDATYQVVSVDDFSDCVWLRRFPLSPVRLPTFSVAADQVQPIASEMR' A
#
# COMPACT_ATOMS: atom_id res chain seq x y z
N MET A 1 -7.41 -0.62 -5.22
CA MET A 1 -6.37 0.43 -5.25
C MET A 1 -5.11 -0.16 -4.63
N SER A 2 -4.01 -0.09 -5.37
CA SER A 2 -2.76 -0.78 -5.07
C SER A 2 -1.60 0.22 -5.24
N TYR A 3 -0.63 0.22 -4.33
CA TYR A 3 0.41 1.25 -4.16
C TYR A 3 1.77 0.56 -3.98
N SER A 4 2.79 0.75 -4.82
CA SER A 4 4.10 0.07 -4.67
C SER A 4 5.14 1.01 -4.04
N SER A 5 5.95 0.53 -3.08
CA SER A 5 7.18 1.17 -2.58
C SER A 5 8.45 0.33 -2.83
N SER A 6 8.32 -0.71 -3.65
CA SER A 6 9.43 -1.38 -4.33
C SER A 6 9.04 -1.49 -5.80
N PRO A 7 9.97 -1.27 -6.75
CA PRO A 7 9.67 -1.42 -8.18
C PRO A 7 9.13 -2.83 -8.55
N ASP A 8 9.31 -3.82 -7.66
CA ASP A 8 8.82 -5.19 -7.82
C ASP A 8 7.68 -5.61 -6.87
N ALA A 9 7.22 -4.73 -5.96
CA ALA A 9 6.18 -5.09 -5.01
C ALA A 9 5.10 -4.02 -4.86
N THR A 10 3.92 -4.35 -5.36
CA THR A 10 2.68 -3.61 -5.09
C THR A 10 2.26 -3.83 -3.63
N TYR A 11 1.65 -2.83 -3.02
CA TYR A 11 1.00 -2.88 -1.72
C TYR A 11 -0.49 -2.57 -1.89
N GLN A 12 -1.30 -2.95 -0.93
CA GLN A 12 -2.73 -2.65 -0.87
C GLN A 12 -2.96 -1.74 0.32
N VAL A 13 -3.78 -0.69 0.15
CA VAL A 13 -4.25 0.12 1.28
C VAL A 13 -5.25 -0.67 2.10
N VAL A 14 -4.95 -0.75 3.40
CA VAL A 14 -5.78 -1.39 4.41
C VAL A 14 -6.60 -0.35 5.16
N SER A 15 -6.00 0.81 5.44
CA SER A 15 -6.66 1.92 6.14
C SER A 15 -5.95 3.24 5.84
N VAL A 16 -6.71 4.34 5.91
CA VAL A 16 -6.20 5.71 5.85
C VAL A 16 -6.51 6.35 7.20
N ASP A 17 -5.51 6.94 7.82
CA ASP A 17 -5.64 7.70 9.06
C ASP A 17 -5.37 9.18 8.79
N ASP A 18 -6.45 9.92 8.57
CA ASP A 18 -6.41 11.36 8.29
C ASP A 18 -5.93 12.19 9.49
N PHE A 19 -6.06 11.67 10.72
CA PHE A 19 -5.61 12.38 11.92
C PHE A 19 -4.08 12.40 12.01
N SER A 20 -3.45 11.28 11.67
CA SER A 20 -1.99 11.10 11.72
C SER A 20 -1.30 11.32 10.36
N ASP A 21 -2.06 11.71 9.32
CA ASP A 21 -1.62 11.87 7.93
C ASP A 21 -0.82 10.66 7.40
N CYS A 22 -1.29 9.46 7.73
CA CYS A 22 -0.60 8.22 7.39
C CYS A 22 -1.55 7.17 6.82
N VAL A 23 -0.95 6.24 6.07
CA VAL A 23 -1.67 5.21 5.34
C VAL A 23 -1.10 3.84 5.69
N TRP A 24 -1.98 2.92 6.05
CA TRP A 24 -1.63 1.55 6.38
C TRP A 24 -1.66 0.67 5.15
N LEU A 25 -0.54 -0.01 4.90
CA LEU A 25 -0.28 -0.82 3.72
C LEU A 25 0.01 -2.26 4.10
N ARG A 26 -0.29 -3.18 3.17
CA ARG A 26 0.20 -4.57 3.18
C ARG A 26 0.65 -5.00 1.80
N ARG A 27 1.57 -5.96 1.70
CA ARG A 27 2.06 -6.46 0.40
C ARG A 27 0.95 -7.09 -0.43
N PHE A 28 0.97 -6.86 -1.74
CA PHE A 28 0.08 -7.44 -2.73
C PHE A 28 0.85 -7.93 -3.98
N PRO A 29 0.56 -9.11 -4.53
CA PRO A 29 -0.38 -10.12 -4.01
C PRO A 29 0.07 -10.66 -2.64
N LEU A 30 -0.87 -11.27 -1.92
CA LEU A 30 -0.57 -11.88 -0.62
C LEU A 30 0.40 -13.05 -0.86
N SER A 31 1.58 -12.97 -0.26
CA SER A 31 2.54 -14.07 -0.24
C SER A 31 2.17 -15.09 0.84
N PRO A 32 2.52 -16.38 0.69
CA PRO A 32 2.44 -17.36 1.77
C PRO A 32 3.21 -16.91 3.02
N VAL A 33 4.30 -16.16 2.82
CA VAL A 33 5.01 -15.48 3.89
C VAL A 33 4.21 -14.23 4.26
N ARG A 34 3.52 -14.28 5.41
CA ARG A 34 2.80 -13.11 5.94
C ARG A 34 3.80 -12.07 6.40
N LEU A 35 3.87 -10.98 5.65
CA LEU A 35 4.52 -9.76 6.11
C LEU A 35 3.51 -8.92 6.90
N PRO A 36 3.96 -8.21 7.94
CA PRO A 36 3.08 -7.34 8.72
C PRO A 36 2.57 -6.18 7.86
N THR A 37 1.44 -5.61 8.29
CA THR A 37 1.02 -4.28 7.87
C THR A 37 1.99 -3.23 8.41
N PHE A 38 2.21 -2.17 7.67
CA PHE A 38 3.03 -1.03 8.10
C PHE A 38 2.38 0.27 7.64
N SER A 39 2.73 1.38 8.28
CA SER A 39 2.27 2.71 7.88
C SER A 39 3.37 3.50 7.18
N VAL A 40 2.96 4.39 6.29
CA VAL A 40 3.80 5.41 5.64
C VAL A 40 3.05 6.73 5.64
N ALA A 41 3.76 7.84 5.45
CA ALA A 41 3.11 9.15 5.29
C ALA A 41 2.26 9.18 4.01
N ALA A 42 1.12 9.87 4.05
CA ALA A 42 0.16 9.87 2.95
C ALA A 42 0.75 10.43 1.64
N ASP A 43 1.66 11.39 1.74
CA ASP A 43 2.37 12.01 0.61
C ASP A 43 3.38 11.08 -0.09
N GLN A 44 3.79 9.98 0.57
CA GLN A 44 4.67 8.95 0.02
C GLN A 44 3.90 7.88 -0.77
N VAL A 45 2.57 7.93 -0.75
CA VAL A 45 1.72 6.94 -1.38
C VAL A 45 1.26 7.44 -2.75
N GLN A 46 1.82 6.88 -3.82
CA GLN A 46 1.39 7.19 -5.18
C GLN A 46 0.45 6.11 -5.70
N PRO A 47 -0.77 6.45 -6.14
CA PRO A 47 -1.67 5.49 -6.76
C PRO A 47 -1.06 5.01 -8.07
N ILE A 48 -0.84 3.70 -8.17
CA ILE A 48 -0.57 3.10 -9.46
C ILE A 48 -1.93 2.94 -10.12
N ALA A 49 -2.12 3.60 -11.25
CA ALA A 49 -3.29 3.38 -12.09
C ALA A 49 -3.29 1.91 -12.51
N SER A 50 -3.92 1.05 -11.70
CA SER A 50 -4.31 -0.27 -12.15
C SER A 50 -5.35 -0.02 -13.22
N GLU A 51 -4.94 -0.15 -14.48
CA GLU A 51 -5.87 -0.25 -15.60
C GLU A 51 -6.89 -1.34 -15.26
N MET A 52 -8.11 -0.91 -14.92
CA MET A 52 -9.26 -1.79 -14.81
C MET A 52 -9.68 -2.13 -16.23
N ARG A 53 -9.13 -3.21 -16.78
CA ARG A 53 -9.61 -3.85 -18.01
C ARG A 53 -10.31 -5.16 -17.68
#